data_AF-A0A5N4C8H9-F1
#
_entry.id   AF-A0A5N4C8H9-F1
#
_cell.length_a   1.000
_cell.length_b   1.000
_cell.length_c   1.000
_cell.angle_alpha   90.00
_cell.angle_beta   90.00
_cell.angle_gamma   90.00
#
_symmetry.space_group_name_H-M   'P 1'
#
loop_
_entity.id
_entity.type
_entity.pdbx_description
1 polymer ?
#
loop_
_entity_poly.entity_id
_entity_poly.type
_entity_poly.pdbx_seq_one_letter_code
_entity_poly.pdbx_strand_id
1 'polypeptide(L)'
;MGCSVGSVAGSLCHRLVPAYCSGGGRWVPRVRAAQSVQPAAPPLHRLIWEVWMPFVRSIVTQWQPRNCDPMVDFLDSWVHIIPVWILDNILDQLIFPKLQKEVENWNPLTDTVPIHSWIHPWLPLMQARLEPLYSPIRSKLSSALQKWHPSDSSAKLILQPWKDVFTPGSWEAFMVKNIVPKLGMCLGELVINPHQQHMDAFYWVIDWEGMISVSSLVGLLEKHFFPKWLQVLCSWLSNSPNYEEITKWYLGWKSMFSDQVLAHPSVKDKFNEALDIMNRAVSSNVGAYMQPGARENIAYLTHTERRKDFQYEAMQERREAENMAQRGIGVAASSVPMNFKDLIETKAEEHNIVFMPVIGKRHEGKQLYTFGRIVIYIDRGVVFVQGEKTWVPTSLQSLIDMAK
;
A
#
# COMPACT_ATOMS: atom_id res chain seq x y z
N MET A 1 -19.18 -25.89 -10.05
CA MET A 1 -19.48 -25.02 -11.20
C MET A 1 -19.41 -23.59 -10.71
N GLY A 2 -18.25 -22.96 -10.81
CA GLY A 2 -18.02 -21.57 -10.41
C GLY A 2 -17.05 -20.96 -11.41
N CYS A 3 -17.55 -20.08 -12.26
CA CYS A 3 -16.74 -19.36 -13.23
C CYS A 3 -16.34 -18.01 -12.64
N SER A 4 -15.03 -17.83 -12.53
CA SER A 4 -14.32 -16.57 -12.30
C SER A 4 -14.29 -15.77 -13.60
N VAL A 5 -14.58 -14.46 -13.54
CA VAL A 5 -14.44 -13.53 -14.68
C VAL A 5 -13.19 -12.70 -14.45
N GLY A 6 -12.14 -13.03 -15.22
CA GLY A 6 -10.90 -12.27 -15.30
C GLY A 6 -11.03 -11.06 -16.23
N SER A 7 -10.39 -9.97 -15.77
CA SER A 7 -10.27 -8.66 -16.40
C SER A 7 -9.43 -8.71 -17.69
N VAL A 8 -9.90 -8.02 -18.75
CA VAL A 8 -9.13 -7.75 -19.97
C VAL A 8 -8.86 -6.25 -20.04
N ALA A 9 -7.61 -5.86 -19.78
CA ALA A 9 -7.11 -4.51 -20.01
C ALA A 9 -6.72 -4.35 -21.49
N GLY A 10 -7.45 -3.50 -22.21
CA GLY A 10 -7.17 -3.11 -23.60
C GLY A 10 -6.62 -1.70 -23.70
N SER A 11 -5.42 -1.61 -24.26
CA SER A 11 -4.63 -0.42 -24.60
C SER A 11 -5.37 0.60 -25.49
N LEU A 12 -5.29 1.89 -25.17
CA LEU A 12 -5.60 2.99 -26.08
C LEU A 12 -4.51 4.09 -26.00
N CYS A 13 -3.56 3.99 -26.93
CA CYS A 13 -2.66 5.08 -27.32
C CYS A 13 -3.47 6.25 -27.88
N HIS A 14 -3.37 7.42 -27.24
CA HIS A 14 -3.86 8.69 -27.79
C HIS A 14 -3.10 9.05 -29.08
N ARG A 15 -3.84 9.17 -30.19
CA ARG A 15 -3.36 9.82 -31.42
C ARG A 15 -3.32 11.33 -31.20
N LEU A 16 -2.11 11.88 -31.14
CA LEU A 16 -1.83 13.29 -31.40
C LEU A 16 -2.05 13.56 -32.90
N VAL A 17 -2.83 14.59 -33.24
CA VAL A 17 -2.89 15.13 -34.61
C VAL A 17 -2.19 16.50 -34.60
N PRO A 18 -1.19 16.76 -35.47
CA PRO A 18 -0.45 18.03 -35.46
C PRO A 18 -1.26 19.18 -36.05
N ALA A 19 -1.17 20.35 -35.43
CA ALA A 19 -1.61 21.61 -36.01
C ALA A 19 -0.62 22.07 -37.09
N TYR A 20 -1.11 22.41 -38.28
CA TYR A 20 -0.33 23.14 -39.28
C TYR A 20 -0.91 24.54 -39.49
N CYS A 21 -0.01 25.51 -39.47
CA CYS A 21 -0.25 26.92 -39.72
C CYS A 21 0.12 27.20 -41.18
N SER A 22 -0.80 27.74 -41.98
CA SER A 22 -0.48 28.33 -43.28
C SER A 22 -1.18 29.68 -43.38
N GLY A 23 -0.37 30.73 -43.56
CA GLY A 23 -0.75 32.13 -43.47
C GLY A 23 -1.73 32.62 -44.54
N GLY A 24 -2.26 33.82 -44.28
CA GLY A 24 -3.18 34.54 -45.15
C GLY A 24 -4.58 34.62 -44.57
N GLY A 25 -4.86 35.68 -43.80
CA GLY A 25 -6.12 35.90 -43.11
C GLY A 25 -7.33 35.97 -44.04
N ARG A 26 -8.25 35.01 -43.89
CA ARG A 26 -9.70 35.19 -44.04
C ARG A 26 -10.43 33.98 -43.43
N TRP A 27 -11.20 34.20 -42.37
CA TRP A 27 -12.09 33.18 -41.83
C TRP A 27 -13.25 32.97 -42.81
N VAL A 28 -13.35 31.78 -43.41
CA VAL A 28 -14.52 31.34 -44.19
C VAL A 28 -15.26 30.31 -43.35
N PRO A 29 -16.57 30.47 -43.05
CA PRO A 29 -17.32 29.44 -42.34
C PRO A 29 -17.52 28.24 -43.26
N ARG A 30 -16.88 27.10 -42.94
CA ARG A 30 -17.16 25.84 -43.62
C ARG A 30 -18.45 25.25 -43.05
N VAL A 31 -19.59 25.62 -43.63
CA VAL A 31 -20.87 24.96 -43.41
C VAL A 31 -20.87 23.63 -44.17
N ARG A 32 -20.78 22.50 -43.46
CA ARG A 32 -21.72 21.37 -43.56
C ARG A 32 -21.31 20.18 -42.69
N ALA A 33 -22.28 19.77 -41.88
CA ALA A 33 -22.71 18.40 -41.59
C ALA A 33 -21.74 17.46 -40.85
N ALA A 34 -22.02 17.32 -39.56
CA ALA A 34 -22.39 16.02 -39.01
C ALA A 34 -23.43 16.26 -37.90
N GLN A 35 -24.72 16.37 -38.27
CA GLN A 35 -25.76 16.05 -37.31
C GLN A 35 -25.62 14.55 -37.05
N SER A 36 -24.87 14.20 -36.01
CA SER A 36 -24.96 12.88 -35.41
C SER A 36 -26.43 12.71 -35.03
N VAL A 37 -27.15 11.89 -35.79
CA VAL A 37 -28.46 11.39 -35.38
C VAL A 37 -28.20 10.66 -34.08
N GLN A 38 -28.50 11.31 -32.96
CA GLN A 38 -28.50 10.65 -31.66
C GLN A 38 -29.49 9.48 -31.79
N PRO A 39 -29.12 8.25 -31.40
CA PRO A 39 -30.11 7.18 -31.35
C PRO A 39 -31.24 7.68 -30.46
N ALA A 40 -32.46 7.71 -31.01
CA ALA A 40 -33.62 8.20 -30.29
C ALA A 40 -33.64 7.48 -28.94
N ALA A 41 -33.48 8.23 -27.84
CA ALA A 41 -33.46 7.65 -26.51
C ALA A 41 -34.71 6.76 -26.36
N PRO A 42 -34.57 5.53 -25.84
CA PRO A 42 -35.69 4.62 -25.66
C PRO A 42 -36.90 5.37 -25.07
N PRO A 43 -38.15 5.08 -25.47
CA PRO A 43 -39.33 5.81 -24.99
C PRO A 43 -39.39 5.93 -23.46
N LEU A 44 -38.91 4.90 -22.76
CA LEU A 44 -38.73 4.88 -21.31
C LEU A 44 -37.78 5.98 -20.78
N HIS A 45 -36.65 6.22 -21.45
CA HIS A 45 -35.70 7.26 -21.05
C HIS A 45 -36.33 8.66 -21.14
N ARG A 46 -37.12 8.91 -22.20
CA ARG A 46 -37.88 10.16 -22.33
C ARG A 46 -38.94 10.29 -21.25
N LEU A 47 -39.69 9.21 -20.98
CA LEU A 47 -40.70 9.21 -19.91
C LEU A 47 -40.08 9.52 -18.54
N ILE A 48 -38.96 8.86 -18.19
CA ILE A 48 -38.25 9.10 -16.93
C ILE A 48 -37.74 10.56 -16.88
N TRP A 49 -37.20 11.07 -17.98
CA TRP A 49 -36.68 12.44 -18.02
C TRP A 49 -37.77 13.51 -17.96
N GLU A 50 -38.90 13.33 -18.64
CA GLU A 50 -39.95 14.36 -18.72
C GLU A 50 -40.92 14.32 -17.55
N VAL A 51 -41.21 13.13 -17.01
CA VAL A 51 -42.23 12.95 -15.96
C VAL A 51 -41.62 12.76 -14.58
N TRP A 52 -40.62 11.89 -14.43
CA TRP A 52 -40.06 11.54 -13.11
C TRP A 52 -39.00 12.55 -12.64
N MET A 53 -38.09 12.97 -13.53
CA MET A 53 -36.98 13.87 -13.19
C MET A 53 -37.40 15.22 -12.58
N PRO A 54 -38.52 15.89 -12.99
CA PRO A 54 -38.97 17.11 -12.33
C PRO A 54 -39.27 16.94 -10.84
N PHE A 55 -39.84 15.80 -10.44
CA PHE A 55 -40.09 15.50 -9.03
C PHE A 55 -38.78 15.26 -8.28
N VAL A 56 -37.84 14.52 -8.88
CA VAL A 56 -36.51 14.31 -8.30
C VAL A 56 -35.79 15.63 -8.09
N ARG A 57 -35.80 16.53 -9.09
CA ARG A 57 -35.21 17.87 -8.95
C ARG A 57 -35.83 18.63 -7.76
N SER A 58 -37.15 18.59 -7.62
CA SER A 58 -37.85 19.23 -6.49
C SER A 58 -37.43 18.67 -5.13
N ILE A 59 -37.36 17.34 -5.00
CA ILE A 59 -36.92 16.66 -3.76
C ILE A 59 -35.46 17.02 -3.47
N VAL A 60 -34.57 16.93 -4.46
CA VAL A 60 -33.15 17.26 -4.28
C VAL A 60 -32.95 18.73 -3.93
N THR A 61 -33.77 19.66 -4.44
CA THR A 61 -33.71 21.07 -4.04
C THR A 61 -33.96 21.24 -2.53
N GLN A 62 -34.96 20.54 -1.98
CA GLN A 62 -35.35 20.64 -0.56
C GLN A 62 -34.47 19.80 0.38
N TRP A 63 -33.83 18.76 -0.16
CA TRP A 63 -32.97 17.84 0.61
C TRP A 63 -31.78 18.56 1.29
N GLN A 64 -31.42 18.13 2.50
CA GLN A 64 -30.26 18.62 3.22
C GLN A 64 -29.13 17.57 3.22
N PRO A 65 -27.90 17.94 2.81
CA PRO A 65 -26.78 17.00 2.72
C PRO A 65 -26.47 16.21 3.99
N ARG A 66 -26.69 16.82 5.17
CA ARG A 66 -26.44 16.20 6.48
C ARG A 66 -27.39 15.06 6.83
N ASN A 67 -28.55 14.98 6.15
CA ASN A 67 -29.49 13.87 6.27
C ASN A 67 -29.44 13.04 4.97
N CYS A 68 -28.34 12.29 4.78
CA CYS A 68 -28.04 11.59 3.54
C CYS A 68 -28.82 10.30 3.34
N ASP A 69 -29.11 9.56 4.41
CA ASP A 69 -29.64 8.18 4.33
C ASP A 69 -30.91 8.07 3.47
N PRO A 70 -31.95 8.92 3.65
CA PRO A 70 -33.17 8.81 2.85
C PRO A 70 -32.94 9.03 1.34
N MET A 71 -31.96 9.86 0.99
CA MET A 71 -31.64 10.15 -0.41
C MET A 71 -30.77 9.04 -1.02
N VAL A 72 -29.83 8.50 -0.25
CA VAL A 72 -29.01 7.37 -0.67
C VAL A 72 -29.90 6.13 -0.90
N ASP A 73 -30.77 5.81 0.05
CA ASP A 73 -31.72 4.70 -0.05
C ASP A 73 -32.67 4.87 -1.25
N PHE A 74 -33.14 6.10 -1.46
CA PHE A 74 -33.94 6.44 -2.64
C PHE A 74 -33.15 6.14 -3.93
N LEU A 75 -31.94 6.67 -4.09
CA LEU A 75 -31.18 6.46 -5.32
C LEU A 75 -30.76 5.00 -5.52
N ASP A 76 -30.42 4.29 -4.45
CA ASP A 76 -30.06 2.87 -4.50
C ASP A 76 -31.24 2.01 -4.99
N SER A 77 -32.45 2.26 -4.50
CA SER A 77 -33.65 1.55 -4.98
C SER A 77 -33.99 1.83 -6.45
N TRP A 78 -33.59 2.98 -7.00
CA TRP A 78 -33.85 3.37 -8.39
C TRP A 78 -32.68 3.06 -9.35
N VAL A 79 -31.50 2.68 -8.83
CA VAL A 79 -30.26 2.54 -9.63
C VAL A 79 -30.39 1.53 -10.77
N HIS A 80 -31.19 0.48 -10.58
CA HIS A 80 -31.44 -0.56 -11.58
C HIS A 80 -32.56 -0.23 -12.58
N ILE A 81 -33.35 0.81 -12.31
CA ILE A 81 -34.52 1.21 -13.09
C ILE A 81 -34.18 2.38 -14.01
N ILE A 82 -33.35 3.31 -13.52
CA ILE A 82 -33.04 4.54 -14.26
C ILE A 82 -31.87 4.34 -15.24
N PRO A 83 -31.91 4.99 -16.41
CA PRO A 83 -30.77 5.01 -17.32
C PRO A 83 -29.54 5.63 -16.68
N VAL A 84 -28.37 5.05 -16.95
CA VAL A 84 -27.07 5.50 -16.38
C VAL A 84 -26.83 6.99 -16.59
N TRP A 85 -27.15 7.55 -17.77
CA TRP A 85 -26.96 8.97 -18.04
C TRP A 85 -27.86 9.90 -17.18
N ILE A 86 -29.03 9.43 -16.75
CA ILE A 86 -29.93 10.18 -15.85
C ILE A 86 -29.35 10.12 -14.44
N LEU A 87 -28.89 8.94 -13.99
CA LEU A 87 -28.19 8.79 -12.73
C LEU A 87 -26.96 9.71 -12.66
N ASP A 88 -26.13 9.70 -13.70
CA ASP A 88 -24.97 10.58 -13.79
C ASP A 88 -25.37 12.06 -13.73
N ASN A 89 -26.46 12.46 -14.39
CA ASN A 89 -26.99 13.82 -14.28
C ASN A 89 -27.40 14.19 -12.85
N ILE A 90 -28.07 13.27 -12.14
CA ILE A 90 -28.49 13.49 -10.76
C ILE A 90 -27.26 13.63 -9.85
N LEU A 91 -26.31 12.69 -9.94
CA LEU A 91 -25.12 12.68 -9.11
C LEU A 91 -24.24 13.90 -9.38
N ASP A 92 -23.96 14.23 -10.65
CA ASP A 92 -23.02 15.30 -11.00
C ASP A 92 -23.63 16.71 -10.92
N GLN A 93 -24.89 16.88 -11.31
CA GLN A 93 -25.49 18.21 -11.47
C GLN A 93 -26.37 18.60 -10.29
N LEU A 94 -26.87 17.65 -9.50
CA LEU A 94 -27.78 17.94 -8.39
C LEU A 94 -27.15 17.64 -7.03
N ILE A 95 -26.63 16.43 -6.84
CA ILE A 95 -26.10 15.99 -5.54
C ILE A 95 -24.71 16.58 -5.29
N PHE A 96 -23.78 16.41 -6.24
CA PHE A 96 -22.39 16.84 -6.08
C PHE A 96 -22.26 18.34 -5.74
N PRO A 97 -22.93 19.29 -6.41
CA PRO A 97 -22.79 20.71 -6.07
C PRO A 97 -23.28 21.05 -4.66
N LYS A 98 -24.30 20.32 -4.15
CA LYS A 98 -24.79 20.49 -2.78
C LYS A 98 -23.81 19.92 -1.76
N LEU A 99 -23.24 18.73 -2.02
CA LEU A 99 -22.19 18.17 -1.18
C LEU A 99 -20.96 19.08 -1.15
N GLN A 100 -20.52 19.58 -2.32
CA GLN A 100 -19.40 20.50 -2.42
C GLN A 100 -19.63 21.76 -1.59
N LYS A 101 -20.79 22.41 -1.73
CA LYS A 101 -21.15 23.59 -0.95
C LYS A 101 -21.18 23.31 0.56
N GLU A 102 -21.70 22.15 0.97
CA GLU A 102 -21.74 21.81 2.39
C GLU A 102 -20.34 21.51 2.95
N VAL A 103 -19.48 20.83 2.17
CA VAL A 103 -18.05 20.65 2.51
C VAL A 103 -17.33 21.99 2.62
N GLU A 104 -17.64 22.95 1.76
CA GLU A 104 -17.09 24.32 1.80
C GLU A 104 -17.56 25.11 3.03
N ASN A 105 -18.77 24.86 3.53
CA ASN A 105 -19.29 25.51 4.75
C ASN A 105 -18.88 24.80 6.04
N TRP A 106 -18.64 23.50 5.99
CA TRP A 106 -18.31 22.69 7.16
C TRP A 106 -17.01 23.12 7.83
N ASN A 107 -16.99 23.18 9.16
CA ASN A 107 -15.84 23.52 9.96
C ASN A 107 -15.60 22.46 11.06
N PRO A 108 -14.45 21.75 11.02
CA PRO A 108 -14.13 20.67 11.96
C PRO A 108 -14.08 21.10 13.44
N LEU A 109 -13.92 22.38 13.74
CA LEU A 109 -13.78 22.88 15.12
C LEU A 109 -15.11 23.28 15.76
N THR A 110 -16.14 23.58 14.95
CA THR A 110 -17.41 24.12 15.44
C THR A 110 -18.60 23.21 15.15
N ASP A 111 -18.53 22.41 14.09
CA ASP A 111 -19.60 21.49 13.75
C ASP A 111 -19.60 20.27 14.66
N THR A 112 -20.79 19.91 15.15
CA THR A 112 -21.01 18.74 16.01
C THR A 112 -21.14 17.45 15.23
N VAL A 113 -21.52 17.52 13.95
CA VAL A 113 -21.72 16.37 13.09
C VAL A 113 -20.42 16.06 12.33
N PRO A 114 -19.80 14.88 12.53
CA PRO A 114 -18.60 14.50 11.82
C PRO A 114 -18.82 14.42 10.31
N ILE A 115 -17.89 14.94 9.51
CA ILE A 115 -18.02 14.98 8.05
C ILE A 115 -18.18 13.61 7.39
N HIS A 116 -17.57 12.57 7.95
CA HIS A 116 -17.68 11.22 7.39
C HIS A 116 -19.12 10.69 7.43
N SER A 117 -19.94 11.12 8.42
CA SER A 117 -21.31 10.61 8.61
C SER A 117 -22.22 10.90 7.42
N TRP A 118 -22.00 12.00 6.70
CA TRP A 118 -22.82 12.41 5.56
C TRP A 118 -22.09 12.38 4.21
N ILE A 119 -20.80 12.05 4.18
CA ILE A 119 -20.04 11.80 2.95
C ILE A 119 -19.90 10.30 2.66
N HIS A 120 -19.59 9.48 3.66
CA HIS A 120 -19.32 8.06 3.44
C HIS A 120 -20.50 7.26 2.87
N PRO A 121 -21.77 7.56 3.23
CA PRO A 121 -22.92 6.89 2.62
C PRO A 121 -22.99 7.05 1.10
N TRP A 122 -22.34 8.07 0.53
CA TRP A 122 -22.26 8.29 -0.92
C TRP A 122 -21.15 7.49 -1.62
N LEU A 123 -20.20 6.91 -0.88
CA LEU A 123 -19.06 6.17 -1.45
C LEU A 123 -19.50 5.06 -2.43
N PRO A 124 -20.51 4.21 -2.13
CA PRO A 124 -20.94 3.15 -3.04
C PRO A 124 -21.45 3.69 -4.39
N LEU A 125 -22.18 4.80 -4.37
CA LEU A 125 -22.83 5.39 -5.56
C LEU A 125 -21.93 6.33 -6.36
N MET A 126 -21.05 7.10 -5.69
CA MET A 126 -20.30 8.18 -6.32
C MET A 126 -18.82 7.87 -6.52
N GLN A 127 -18.19 7.04 -5.67
CA GLN A 127 -16.80 6.59 -5.80
C GLN A 127 -15.83 7.73 -6.21
N ALA A 128 -15.24 7.64 -7.41
CA ALA A 128 -14.28 8.61 -7.96
C ALA A 128 -14.84 10.03 -8.07
N ARG A 129 -16.17 10.20 -8.17
CA ARG A 129 -16.82 11.52 -8.24
C ARG A 129 -16.64 12.33 -6.95
N LEU A 130 -16.35 11.67 -5.81
CA LEU A 130 -16.11 12.34 -4.53
C LEU A 130 -14.66 12.82 -4.35
N GLU A 131 -13.71 12.38 -5.20
CA GLU A 131 -12.29 12.75 -5.10
C GLU A 131 -12.02 14.26 -4.99
N PRO A 132 -12.73 15.14 -5.74
CA PRO A 132 -12.53 16.58 -5.62
C PRO A 132 -12.86 17.13 -4.23
N LEU A 133 -13.75 16.47 -3.46
CA LEU A 133 -14.12 16.88 -2.11
C LEU A 133 -13.03 16.56 -1.09
N TYR A 134 -12.20 15.54 -1.33
CA TYR A 134 -11.17 15.12 -0.37
C TYR A 134 -10.06 16.15 -0.18
N SER A 135 -9.76 16.97 -1.19
CA SER A 135 -8.74 18.02 -1.08
C SER A 135 -9.16 19.14 -0.10
N PRO A 136 -10.35 19.77 -0.24
CA PRO A 136 -10.89 20.71 0.75
C PRO A 136 -10.98 20.13 2.16
N ILE A 137 -11.46 18.89 2.29
CA ILE A 137 -11.61 18.21 3.59
C ILE A 137 -10.25 18.07 4.27
N ARG A 138 -9.24 17.55 3.56
CA ARG A 138 -7.87 17.43 4.07
C ARG A 138 -7.28 18.78 4.46
N SER A 139 -7.50 19.83 3.66
CA SER A 139 -7.01 21.18 3.98
C SER A 139 -7.60 21.69 5.30
N LYS A 140 -8.93 21.55 5.48
CA LYS A 140 -9.63 21.95 6.70
C LYS A 140 -9.21 21.14 7.92
N LEU A 141 -9.10 19.82 7.79
CA LEU A 141 -8.58 18.94 8.84
C LEU A 141 -7.14 19.31 9.21
N SER A 142 -6.27 19.55 8.22
CA SER A 142 -4.88 19.98 8.45
C SER A 142 -4.80 21.32 9.19
N SER A 143 -5.70 22.25 8.89
CA SER A 143 -5.80 23.54 9.60
C SER A 143 -6.26 23.36 11.04
N ALA A 144 -7.27 22.51 11.28
CA ALA A 144 -7.77 22.20 12.62
C ALA A 144 -6.70 21.53 13.49
N LEU A 145 -5.89 20.65 12.91
CA LEU A 145 -4.82 19.93 13.60
C LEU A 145 -3.60 20.80 13.96
N GLN A 146 -3.52 22.05 13.50
CA GLN A 146 -2.36 22.92 13.83
C GLN A 146 -2.20 23.16 15.34
N LYS A 147 -3.33 23.32 16.04
CA LYS A 147 -3.39 23.54 17.50
C LYS A 147 -3.75 22.27 18.28
N TRP A 148 -3.88 21.14 17.60
CA TRP A 148 -4.23 19.87 18.23
C TRP A 148 -3.08 19.35 19.10
N HIS A 149 -3.45 18.65 20.17
CA HIS A 149 -2.55 17.99 21.11
C HIS A 149 -2.91 16.50 21.23
N PRO A 150 -1.94 15.58 21.29
CA PRO A 150 -2.16 14.13 21.37
C PRO A 150 -3.07 13.62 22.51
N SER A 151 -3.24 14.39 23.58
CA SER A 151 -4.19 14.06 24.66
C SER A 151 -5.66 14.12 24.23
N ASP A 152 -5.97 14.80 23.11
CA ASP A 152 -7.31 14.90 22.56
C ASP A 152 -7.60 13.73 21.62
N SER A 153 -8.37 12.77 22.13
CA SER A 153 -8.78 11.55 21.41
C SER A 153 -9.79 11.79 20.29
N SER A 154 -10.43 12.98 20.24
CA SER A 154 -11.45 13.27 19.23
C SER A 154 -10.89 13.28 17.81
N ALA A 155 -9.64 13.74 17.64
CA ALA A 155 -8.97 13.77 16.34
C ALA A 155 -8.85 12.39 15.71
N LYS A 156 -8.52 11.37 16.51
CA LYS A 156 -8.42 9.98 16.04
C LYS A 156 -9.78 9.46 15.56
N LEU A 157 -10.86 9.72 16.30
CA LEU A 157 -12.22 9.32 15.92
C LEU A 157 -12.68 9.99 14.62
N ILE A 158 -12.31 11.26 14.41
CA ILE A 158 -12.66 11.99 13.18
C ILE A 158 -11.88 11.45 11.98
N LEU A 159 -10.61 11.08 12.18
CA LEU A 159 -9.70 10.65 11.11
C LEU A 159 -9.85 9.17 10.75
N GLN A 160 -10.14 8.28 11.71
CA GLN A 160 -10.20 6.83 11.51
C GLN A 160 -11.04 6.42 10.30
N PRO A 161 -12.26 6.94 10.06
CA PRO A 161 -13.05 6.56 8.90
C PRO A 161 -12.35 6.85 7.56
N TRP A 162 -11.52 7.90 7.50
CA TRP A 162 -10.87 8.34 6.27
C TRP A 162 -9.67 7.48 5.87
N LYS A 163 -9.19 6.59 6.76
CA LYS A 163 -8.02 5.74 6.52
C LYS A 163 -8.16 4.89 5.26
N ASP A 164 -9.34 4.31 5.04
CA ASP A 164 -9.61 3.42 3.90
C ASP A 164 -10.18 4.18 2.68
N VAL A 165 -10.51 5.46 2.85
CA VAL A 165 -11.07 6.32 1.79
C VAL A 165 -9.97 7.10 1.07
N PHE A 166 -8.97 7.59 1.81
CA PHE A 166 -7.83 8.28 1.21
C PHE A 166 -6.84 7.28 0.62
N THR A 167 -6.17 7.68 -0.47
CA THR A 167 -5.11 6.85 -1.04
C THR A 167 -3.98 6.68 -0.02
N PRO A 168 -3.34 5.50 0.08
CA PRO A 168 -2.33 5.24 1.10
C PRO A 168 -1.20 6.28 1.16
N GLY A 169 -0.72 6.73 -0.01
CA GLY A 169 0.32 7.76 -0.08
C GLY A 169 -0.16 9.14 0.39
N SER A 170 -1.42 9.49 0.11
CA SER A 170 -1.99 10.76 0.58
C SER A 170 -2.29 10.76 2.08
N TRP A 171 -2.70 9.60 2.62
CA TRP A 171 -2.90 9.37 4.04
C TRP A 171 -1.57 9.47 4.79
N GLU A 172 -0.54 8.77 4.33
CA GLU A 172 0.79 8.81 4.95
C GLU A 172 1.37 10.23 4.94
N ALA A 173 1.34 10.92 3.80
CA ALA A 173 1.81 12.31 3.72
C ALA A 173 1.04 13.25 4.67
N PHE A 174 -0.27 13.04 4.83
CA PHE A 174 -1.09 13.80 5.76
C PHE A 174 -0.71 13.53 7.22
N MET A 175 -0.50 12.26 7.59
CA MET A 175 -0.09 11.85 8.94
C MET A 175 1.30 12.38 9.31
N VAL A 176 2.28 12.21 8.41
CA VAL A 176 3.66 12.70 8.59
C VAL A 176 3.70 14.22 8.73
N LYS A 177 2.82 14.94 8.04
CA LYS A 177 2.76 16.41 8.10
C LYS A 177 2.08 16.93 9.37
N ASN A 178 0.96 16.33 9.80
CA ASN A 178 0.09 16.94 10.81
C ASN A 178 0.11 16.24 12.18
N ILE A 179 0.32 14.93 12.21
CA ILE A 179 0.22 14.12 13.44
C ILE A 179 1.60 13.78 13.99
N VAL A 180 2.46 13.19 13.15
CA VAL A 180 3.79 12.69 13.55
C VAL A 180 4.63 13.76 14.28
N PRO A 181 4.71 15.03 13.83
CA PRO A 181 5.52 16.02 14.52
C PRO A 181 5.01 16.34 15.94
N LYS A 182 3.68 16.30 16.14
CA LYS A 182 3.03 16.53 17.43
C LYS A 182 3.28 15.38 18.39
N LEU A 183 3.18 14.14 17.90
CA LEU A 183 3.55 12.94 18.66
C LEU A 183 5.03 12.98 19.06
N GLY A 184 5.92 13.38 18.15
CA GLY A 184 7.35 13.53 18.42
C GLY A 184 7.65 14.59 19.47
N MET A 185 6.92 15.71 19.48
CA MET A 185 7.05 16.73 20.54
C MET A 185 6.63 16.18 21.91
N CYS A 186 5.47 15.52 22.03
CA CYS A 186 5.03 14.92 23.29
C CYS A 186 6.01 13.83 23.79
N LEU A 187 6.48 12.97 22.89
CA LEU A 187 7.49 11.96 23.23
C LEU A 187 8.84 12.61 23.59
N GLY A 188 9.15 13.75 22.98
CA GLY A 188 10.28 14.61 23.28
C GLY A 188 10.20 15.27 24.68
N GLU A 189 9.02 15.38 25.27
CA GLU A 189 8.82 15.88 26.63
C GLU A 189 8.77 14.74 27.67
N LEU A 190 8.66 13.48 27.23
CA LEU A 190 8.68 12.32 28.11
C LEU A 190 9.95 12.29 28.95
N VAL A 191 9.79 12.30 30.26
CA VAL A 191 10.86 12.09 31.24
C VAL A 191 10.83 10.63 31.66
N ILE A 192 11.89 9.89 31.33
CA ILE A 192 12.03 8.49 31.71
C ILE A 192 12.75 8.47 33.06
N ASN A 193 11.99 8.27 34.14
CA ASN A 193 12.54 8.12 35.49
C ASN A 193 12.13 6.74 36.04
N PRO A 194 13.08 5.85 36.40
CA PRO A 194 12.78 4.54 36.97
C PRO A 194 11.94 4.57 38.25
N HIS A 195 12.01 5.64 39.04
CA HIS A 195 11.30 5.76 40.32
C HIS A 195 9.92 6.43 40.20
N GLN A 196 9.69 7.21 39.14
CA GLN A 196 8.41 7.91 38.91
C GLN A 196 8.15 8.05 37.41
N GLN A 197 7.34 7.16 36.86
CA GLN A 197 7.03 7.11 35.44
C GLN A 197 5.71 7.83 35.12
N HIS A 198 5.79 8.90 34.32
CA HIS A 198 4.61 9.53 33.73
C HIS A 198 4.40 8.99 32.31
N MET A 199 3.44 8.09 32.15
CA MET A 199 3.25 7.31 30.93
C MET A 199 2.27 7.94 29.94
N ASP A 200 1.62 9.05 30.29
CA ASP A 200 0.59 9.66 29.45
C ASP A 200 1.09 9.98 28.04
N ALA A 201 2.26 10.63 27.94
CA ALA A 201 2.88 10.94 26.65
C ALA A 201 3.22 9.69 25.83
N PHE A 202 3.57 8.58 26.49
CA PHE A 202 3.82 7.32 25.81
C PHE A 202 2.52 6.70 25.29
N TYR A 203 1.48 6.65 26.14
CA TYR A 203 0.16 6.13 25.76
C TYR A 203 -0.48 6.92 24.63
N TRP A 204 -0.35 8.24 24.63
CA TRP A 204 -0.84 9.07 23.52
C TRP A 204 -0.14 8.77 22.20
N VAL A 205 1.10 8.28 22.20
CA VAL A 205 1.81 7.90 20.98
C VAL A 205 1.41 6.51 20.53
N ILE A 206 1.36 5.54 21.45
CA ILE A 206 0.97 4.16 21.15
C ILE A 206 -0.50 4.06 20.72
N ASP A 207 -1.37 4.94 21.19
CA ASP A 207 -2.77 4.97 20.71
C ASP A 207 -2.85 5.24 19.19
N TRP A 208 -1.84 5.87 18.58
CA TRP A 208 -1.80 6.07 17.13
C TRP A 208 -1.22 4.89 16.34
N GLU A 209 -0.86 3.80 17.02
CA GLU A 209 -0.52 2.55 16.37
C GLU A 209 -1.66 2.07 15.47
N GLY A 210 -1.32 1.68 14.24
CA GLY A 210 -2.29 1.30 13.21
C GLY A 210 -2.91 2.47 12.44
N MET A 211 -2.81 3.72 12.92
CA MET A 211 -3.20 4.92 12.16
C MET A 211 -2.04 5.49 11.35
N ILE A 212 -0.82 5.45 11.91
CA ILE A 212 0.42 5.82 11.22
C ILE A 212 1.18 4.58 10.73
N SER A 213 2.08 4.76 9.75
CA SER A 213 2.95 3.66 9.29
C SER A 213 3.90 3.21 10.41
N VAL A 214 4.18 1.91 10.49
CA VAL A 214 5.11 1.34 11.49
C VAL A 214 6.47 2.03 11.39
N SER A 215 6.96 2.30 10.18
CA SER A 215 8.22 3.02 9.95
C SER A 215 8.21 4.43 10.55
N SER A 216 7.08 5.16 10.47
CA SER A 216 6.95 6.48 11.09
C SER A 216 6.94 6.40 12.62
N LEU A 217 6.23 5.42 13.19
CA LEU A 217 6.22 5.18 14.63
C LEU A 217 7.62 4.82 15.16
N VAL A 218 8.32 3.92 14.46
CA VAL A 218 9.70 3.55 14.80
C VAL A 218 10.62 4.76 14.72
N GLY A 219 10.54 5.57 13.65
CA GLY A 219 11.34 6.78 13.53
C GLY A 219 11.09 7.80 14.66
N LEU A 220 9.86 7.89 15.19
CA LEU A 220 9.56 8.69 16.38
C LEU A 220 10.25 8.13 17.63
N LEU A 221 10.15 6.82 17.85
CA LEU A 221 10.77 6.15 18.99
C LEU A 221 12.30 6.28 18.96
N GLU A 222 12.93 6.07 17.80
CA GLU A 222 14.38 6.22 17.60
C GLU A 222 14.88 7.62 17.92
N LYS A 223 14.12 8.64 17.53
CA LYS A 223 14.54 10.02 17.70
C LYS A 223 14.28 10.56 19.10
N HIS A 224 13.15 10.21 19.70
CA HIS A 224 12.65 10.89 20.90
C HIS A 224 12.63 10.02 22.16
N PHE A 225 12.51 8.69 22.02
CA PHE A 225 12.41 7.76 23.15
C PHE A 225 13.73 7.06 23.45
N PHE A 226 14.27 6.29 22.51
CA PHE A 226 15.42 5.41 22.75
C PHE A 226 16.68 6.14 23.25
N PRO A 227 17.07 7.33 22.76
CA PRO A 227 18.25 8.04 23.26
C PRO A 227 18.15 8.34 24.75
N LYS A 228 16.98 8.78 25.22
CA LYS A 228 16.72 9.06 26.63
C LYS A 228 16.69 7.77 27.45
N TRP A 229 16.03 6.74 26.92
CA TRP A 229 15.90 5.46 27.59
C TRP A 229 17.28 4.81 27.84
N LEU A 230 18.14 4.79 26.80
CA LEU A 230 19.52 4.32 26.91
C LEU A 230 20.37 5.20 27.84
N GLN A 231 20.20 6.51 27.80
CA GLN A 231 20.92 7.43 28.71
C GLN A 231 20.59 7.14 30.19
N VAL A 232 19.31 6.92 30.51
CA VAL A 232 18.87 6.56 31.86
C VAL A 232 19.48 5.23 32.29
N LEU A 233 19.49 4.24 31.39
CA LEU A 233 20.14 2.95 31.64
C LEU A 233 21.64 3.11 31.94
N CYS A 234 22.37 3.86 31.12
CA CYS A 234 23.79 4.13 31.34
C CYS A 234 24.06 4.85 32.67
N SER A 235 23.25 5.85 33.00
CA SER A 235 23.34 6.60 34.26
C SER A 235 23.07 5.70 35.47
N TRP A 236 22.04 4.85 35.40
CA TRP A 236 21.70 3.92 36.48
C TRP A 236 22.78 2.85 36.67
N LEU A 237 23.34 2.32 35.58
CA LEU A 237 24.44 1.36 35.65
C LEU A 237 25.72 1.95 36.26
N SER A 238 25.92 3.26 36.13
CA SER A 238 27.07 3.98 36.69
C SER A 238 26.89 4.34 38.18
N ASN A 239 25.64 4.56 38.62
CA ASN A 239 25.30 5.04 39.96
C ASN A 239 24.66 3.92 40.81
N SER A 240 25.50 2.99 41.30
CA SER A 240 25.12 1.83 42.12
C SER A 240 24.01 0.95 41.51
N PRO A 241 24.33 0.05 40.56
CA PRO A 241 23.33 -0.74 39.85
C PRO A 241 22.64 -1.79 40.74
N ASN A 242 21.31 -1.84 40.67
CA ASN A 242 20.53 -3.02 41.06
C ASN A 242 20.09 -3.76 39.78
N TYR A 243 20.77 -4.87 39.46
CA TYR A 243 20.55 -5.57 38.19
C TYR A 243 19.19 -6.27 38.09
N GLU A 244 18.58 -6.61 39.23
CA GLU A 244 17.24 -7.19 39.25
C GLU A 244 16.18 -6.14 38.85
N GLU A 245 16.27 -4.94 39.43
CA GLU A 245 15.37 -3.83 39.08
C GLU A 245 15.58 -3.37 37.64
N ILE A 246 16.83 -3.29 37.17
CA ILE A 246 17.14 -2.93 35.78
C ILE A 246 16.56 -3.96 34.81
N THR A 247 16.64 -5.25 35.12
CA THR A 247 16.04 -6.33 34.31
C THR A 247 14.52 -6.21 34.26
N LYS A 248 13.87 -5.99 35.41
CA LYS A 248 12.42 -5.78 35.48
C LYS A 248 11.99 -4.54 34.70
N TRP A 249 12.76 -3.46 34.79
CA TRP A 249 12.51 -2.21 34.06
C TRP A 249 12.65 -2.38 32.54
N TYR A 250 13.70 -3.08 32.09
CA TYR A 250 13.88 -3.42 30.68
C TYR A 250 12.71 -4.24 30.13
N LEU A 251 12.34 -5.31 30.83
CA LEU A 251 11.23 -6.18 30.43
C LEU A 251 9.89 -5.44 30.48
N GLY A 252 9.70 -4.58 31.47
CA GLY A 252 8.54 -3.70 31.59
C GLY A 252 8.37 -2.84 30.35
N TRP A 253 9.40 -2.08 29.96
CA TRP A 253 9.34 -1.27 28.73
C TRP A 253 9.15 -2.10 27.47
N LYS A 254 9.86 -3.23 27.34
CA LYS A 254 9.71 -4.12 26.17
C LYS A 254 8.27 -4.64 26.02
N SER A 255 7.60 -4.96 27.13
CA SER A 255 6.22 -5.46 27.15
C SER A 255 5.17 -4.44 26.70
N MET A 256 5.52 -3.15 26.65
CA MET A 256 4.60 -2.08 26.24
C MET A 256 4.49 -1.93 24.71
N PHE A 257 5.40 -2.53 23.95
CA PHE A 257 5.41 -2.48 22.50
C PHE A 257 4.69 -3.69 21.92
N SER A 258 3.97 -3.48 20.82
CA SER A 258 3.36 -4.59 20.08
C SER A 258 4.40 -5.45 19.38
N ASP A 259 4.02 -6.68 19.04
CA ASP A 259 4.88 -7.60 18.27
C ASP A 259 5.30 -7.02 16.91
N GLN A 260 4.47 -6.15 16.30
CA GLN A 260 4.81 -5.52 15.02
C GLN A 260 5.95 -4.52 15.16
N VAL A 261 5.93 -3.71 16.23
CA VAL A 261 6.99 -2.74 16.51
C VAL A 261 8.26 -3.45 16.97
N LEU A 262 8.13 -4.47 17.83
CA LEU A 262 9.27 -5.27 18.30
C LEU A 262 9.93 -6.08 17.19
N ALA A 263 9.19 -6.49 16.16
CA ALA A 263 9.75 -7.19 15.01
C ALA A 263 10.60 -6.28 14.11
N HIS A 264 10.45 -4.96 14.21
CA HIS A 264 11.15 -4.02 13.33
C HIS A 264 12.67 -4.03 13.61
N PRO A 265 13.54 -4.16 12.58
CA PRO A 265 14.99 -4.30 12.76
C PRO A 265 15.61 -3.22 13.66
N SER A 266 15.28 -1.95 13.41
CA SER A 266 15.87 -0.87 14.20
C SER A 266 15.47 -0.87 15.68
N VAL A 267 14.26 -1.34 16.00
CA VAL A 267 13.82 -1.50 17.40
C VAL A 267 14.58 -2.63 18.07
N LYS A 268 14.73 -3.78 17.37
CA LYS A 268 15.57 -4.89 17.84
C LYS A 268 17.00 -4.43 18.13
N ASP A 269 17.59 -3.66 17.22
CA ASP A 269 18.95 -3.14 17.39
C ASP A 269 19.07 -2.28 18.65
N LYS A 270 18.09 -1.41 18.94
CA LYS A 270 18.08 -0.58 20.16
C LYS A 270 17.93 -1.40 21.44
N PHE A 271 17.12 -2.46 21.42
CA PHE A 271 17.01 -3.37 22.56
C PHE A 271 18.26 -4.25 22.74
N ASN A 272 18.92 -4.65 21.66
CA ASN A 272 20.19 -5.36 21.71
C ASN A 272 21.34 -4.45 22.18
N GLU A 273 21.35 -3.18 21.77
CA GLU A 273 22.27 -2.16 22.26
C GLU A 273 22.17 -2.00 23.79
N ALA A 274 20.95 -1.95 24.33
CA ALA A 274 20.72 -1.91 25.77
C ALA A 274 21.27 -3.15 26.49
N LEU A 275 21.06 -4.36 25.93
CA LEU A 275 21.62 -5.59 26.50
C LEU A 275 23.16 -5.59 26.46
N ASP A 276 23.75 -5.10 25.37
CA ASP A 276 25.21 -4.97 25.26
C ASP A 276 25.78 -3.98 26.29
N ILE A 277 25.09 -2.87 26.54
CA ILE A 277 25.44 -1.91 27.60
C ILE A 277 25.40 -2.58 28.98
N MET A 278 24.35 -3.35 29.28
CA MET A 278 24.26 -4.11 30.54
C MET A 278 25.39 -5.13 30.68
N ASN A 279 25.66 -5.92 29.62
CA ASN A 279 26.75 -6.90 29.61
C ASN A 279 28.12 -6.26 29.83
N ARG A 280 28.37 -5.11 29.20
CA ARG A 280 29.61 -4.34 29.39
C ARG A 280 29.73 -3.81 30.80
N ALA A 281 28.66 -3.26 31.38
CA ALA A 281 28.68 -2.76 32.75
C ALA A 281 28.99 -3.85 33.77
N VAL A 282 28.39 -5.04 33.62
CA VAL A 282 28.69 -6.19 34.51
C VAL A 282 30.12 -6.71 34.31
N SER A 283 30.64 -6.69 33.08
CA SER A 283 31.98 -7.20 32.77
C SER A 283 33.11 -6.21 33.12
N SER A 284 32.83 -4.91 33.11
CA SER A 284 33.82 -3.85 33.31
C SER A 284 34.01 -3.44 34.77
N ASN A 285 33.08 -3.77 35.66
CA ASN A 285 33.14 -3.44 37.09
C ASN A 285 34.10 -4.35 37.90
N VAL A 286 35.22 -4.76 37.29
CA VAL A 286 36.28 -5.55 37.92
C VAL A 286 36.91 -4.73 39.06
N GLY A 287 36.45 -4.93 40.29
CA GLY A 287 37.02 -4.33 41.51
C GLY A 287 36.05 -3.54 42.41
N ALA A 288 34.84 -3.25 41.96
CA ALA A 288 33.77 -2.73 42.83
C ALA A 288 32.89 -3.90 43.32
N TYR A 289 32.32 -3.79 44.53
CA TYR A 289 31.44 -4.81 45.12
C TYR A 289 30.29 -5.14 44.16
N MET A 290 30.43 -6.25 43.44
CA MET A 290 29.43 -6.71 42.48
C MET A 290 28.35 -7.48 43.22
N GLN A 291 27.09 -7.27 42.86
CA GLN A 291 26.00 -8.13 43.34
C GLN A 291 26.25 -9.58 42.87
N PRO A 292 26.29 -10.57 43.78
CA PRO A 292 26.46 -11.98 43.41
C PRO A 292 25.34 -12.43 42.44
N GLY A 293 25.68 -13.14 41.37
CA GLY A 293 24.71 -13.66 40.39
C GLY A 293 24.29 -12.68 39.29
N ALA A 294 24.68 -11.40 39.36
CA ALA A 294 24.29 -10.40 38.37
C ALA A 294 24.84 -10.70 36.96
N ARG A 295 26.04 -11.30 36.86
CA ARG A 295 26.65 -11.67 35.58
C ARG A 295 25.91 -12.80 34.90
N GLU A 296 25.56 -13.81 35.66
CA GLU A 296 24.82 -14.98 35.19
C GLU A 296 23.40 -14.57 34.78
N ASN A 297 22.73 -13.71 35.56
CA ASN A 297 21.38 -13.22 35.26
C ASN A 297 21.31 -12.38 33.99
N ILE A 298 22.25 -11.43 33.79
CA ILE A 298 22.27 -10.59 32.58
C ILE A 298 22.68 -11.40 31.34
N ALA A 299 23.61 -12.35 31.49
CA ALA A 299 23.97 -13.26 30.40
C ALA A 299 22.78 -14.15 30.02
N TYR A 300 22.04 -14.67 31.01
CA TYR A 300 20.82 -15.45 30.77
C TYR A 300 19.76 -14.62 30.04
N LEU A 301 19.46 -13.40 30.52
CA LEU A 301 18.53 -12.49 29.86
C LEU A 301 18.91 -12.27 28.39
N THR A 302 20.17 -11.93 28.14
CA THR A 302 20.69 -11.68 26.78
C THR A 302 20.51 -12.90 25.88
N HIS A 303 20.85 -14.10 26.37
CA HIS A 303 20.66 -15.33 25.61
C HIS A 303 19.19 -15.65 25.34
N THR A 304 18.32 -15.45 26.33
CA THR A 304 16.88 -15.69 26.15
C THR A 304 16.26 -14.75 25.13
N GLU A 305 16.59 -13.46 25.18
CA GLU A 305 16.02 -12.45 24.27
C GLU A 305 16.53 -12.64 22.84
N ARG A 306 17.84 -12.85 22.63
CA ARG A 306 18.37 -13.16 21.28
C ARG A 306 17.77 -14.44 20.70
N ARG A 307 17.57 -15.48 21.53
CA ARG A 307 16.95 -16.72 21.08
C ARG A 307 15.49 -16.52 20.65
N LYS A 308 14.74 -15.64 21.30
CA LYS A 308 13.38 -15.27 20.89
C LYS A 308 13.40 -14.54 19.54
N ASP A 309 14.32 -13.61 19.35
CA ASP A 309 14.45 -12.88 18.08
C ASP A 309 14.74 -13.83 16.91
N PHE A 310 15.68 -14.77 17.08
CA PHE A 310 15.97 -15.82 16.08
C PHE A 310 14.76 -16.71 15.75
N GLN A 311 13.97 -17.09 16.76
CA GLN A 311 12.75 -17.89 16.53
C GLN A 311 11.70 -17.09 15.75
N TYR A 312 11.56 -15.80 16.05
CA TYR A 312 10.61 -14.92 15.40
C TYR A 312 10.98 -14.67 13.93
N GLU A 313 12.26 -14.45 13.66
CA GLU A 313 12.79 -14.30 12.29
C GLU A 313 12.58 -15.58 11.46
N ALA A 314 12.91 -16.75 12.03
CA ALA A 314 12.67 -18.03 11.36
C ALA A 314 11.18 -18.29 11.08
N MET A 315 10.27 -17.80 11.95
CA MET A 315 8.84 -17.91 11.74
C MET A 315 8.34 -16.94 10.65
N GLN A 316 8.85 -15.71 10.61
CA GLN A 316 8.53 -14.75 9.56
C GLN A 316 9.01 -15.24 8.19
N GLU A 317 10.24 -15.74 8.09
CA GLU A 317 10.81 -16.28 6.86
C GLU A 317 9.96 -17.46 6.31
N ARG A 318 9.49 -18.35 7.20
CA ARG A 318 8.56 -19.43 6.82
C ARG A 318 7.24 -18.87 6.29
N ARG A 319 6.66 -17.87 6.95
CA ARG A 319 5.38 -17.27 6.52
C ARG A 319 5.51 -16.52 5.19
N GLU A 320 6.64 -15.86 4.97
CA GLU A 320 6.94 -15.22 3.69
C GLU A 320 7.13 -16.24 2.57
N ALA A 321 7.83 -17.34 2.84
CA ALA A 321 7.98 -18.46 1.91
C ALA A 321 6.61 -19.09 1.56
N GLU A 322 5.73 -19.28 2.55
CA GLU A 322 4.37 -19.78 2.36
C GLU A 322 3.51 -18.81 1.53
N ASN A 323 3.54 -17.51 1.85
CA ASN A 323 2.83 -16.48 1.07
C ASN A 323 3.34 -16.38 -0.37
N MET A 324 4.66 -16.53 -0.58
CA MET A 324 5.28 -16.54 -1.90
C MET A 324 4.85 -17.80 -2.69
N ALA A 325 4.78 -18.95 -2.03
CA ALA A 325 4.25 -20.18 -2.62
C ALA A 325 2.74 -20.05 -2.97
N GLN A 326 1.95 -19.40 -2.12
CA GLN A 326 0.51 -19.19 -2.35
C GLN A 326 0.23 -18.17 -3.47
N ARG A 327 1.04 -17.12 -3.60
CA ARG A 327 1.01 -16.23 -4.77
C ARG A 327 1.46 -16.93 -6.05
N GLY A 328 2.34 -17.93 -5.95
CA GLY A 328 2.74 -18.79 -7.07
C GLY A 328 1.61 -19.68 -7.62
N ILE A 329 0.60 -20.01 -6.80
CA ILE A 329 -0.53 -20.88 -7.23
C ILE A 329 -1.64 -20.06 -7.93
N GLY A 330 -1.75 -18.76 -7.66
CA GLY A 330 -2.79 -17.88 -8.23
C GLY A 330 -2.46 -17.20 -9.57
N VAL A 331 -1.22 -17.33 -10.07
CA VAL A 331 -0.73 -16.62 -11.28
C VAL A 331 -0.26 -17.60 -12.37
N ALA A 332 -0.57 -18.90 -12.24
CA ALA A 332 -0.23 -19.92 -13.24
C ALA A 332 -1.10 -19.90 -14.52
N ALA A 333 -1.89 -18.83 -14.76
CA ALA A 333 -2.79 -18.74 -15.92
C ALA A 333 -2.63 -17.47 -16.78
N SER A 334 -1.63 -16.62 -16.55
CA SER A 334 -1.39 -15.50 -17.46
C SER A 334 0.08 -15.11 -17.56
N SER A 335 0.63 -15.36 -18.76
CA SER A 335 1.83 -14.75 -19.33
C SER A 335 3.16 -14.95 -18.60
N VAL A 336 3.64 -16.19 -18.53
CA VAL A 336 5.09 -16.43 -18.64
C VAL A 336 5.44 -16.38 -20.13
N PRO A 337 6.39 -15.55 -20.59
CA PRO A 337 6.87 -15.62 -21.96
C PRO A 337 7.44 -17.02 -22.17
N MET A 338 6.82 -17.80 -23.06
CA MET A 338 7.37 -19.07 -23.55
C MET A 338 8.80 -18.78 -24.02
N ASN A 339 9.81 -19.28 -23.29
CA ASN A 339 11.17 -19.19 -23.78
C ASN A 339 11.20 -19.95 -25.11
N PHE A 340 11.82 -19.38 -26.14
CA PHE A 340 11.85 -19.98 -27.49
C PHE A 340 12.35 -21.45 -27.49
N LYS A 341 13.15 -21.83 -26.49
CA LYS A 341 13.54 -23.21 -26.21
C LYS A 341 12.33 -24.12 -25.92
N ASP A 342 11.39 -23.68 -25.10
CA ASP A 342 10.22 -24.47 -24.70
C ASP A 342 9.28 -24.69 -25.90
N LEU A 343 9.21 -23.73 -26.82
CA LEU A 343 8.49 -23.88 -28.09
C LEU A 343 9.14 -24.95 -28.99
N ILE A 344 10.47 -24.98 -29.06
CA ILE A 344 11.22 -26.00 -29.81
C ILE A 344 11.04 -27.37 -29.18
N GLU A 345 11.06 -27.45 -27.85
CA GLU A 345 10.88 -28.69 -27.09
C GLU A 345 9.46 -29.26 -27.26
N THR A 346 8.43 -28.42 -27.17
CA THR A 346 7.03 -28.81 -27.42
C THR A 346 6.86 -29.31 -28.86
N LYS A 347 7.45 -28.62 -29.85
CA LYS A 347 7.37 -29.05 -31.25
C LYS A 347 8.19 -30.30 -31.57
N ALA A 348 9.31 -30.51 -30.87
CA ALA A 348 10.06 -31.76 -30.94
C ALA A 348 9.21 -32.94 -30.44
N GLU A 349 8.54 -32.78 -29.30
CA GLU A 349 7.67 -33.81 -28.71
C GLU A 349 6.47 -34.14 -29.62
N GLU A 350 5.78 -33.14 -30.16
CA GLU A 350 4.66 -33.35 -31.10
C GLU A 350 5.05 -34.16 -32.35
N HIS A 351 6.30 -34.05 -32.79
CA HIS A 351 6.83 -34.77 -33.95
C HIS A 351 7.66 -36.01 -33.59
N ASN A 352 7.69 -36.41 -32.31
CA ASN A 352 8.50 -37.52 -31.78
C ASN A 352 10.01 -37.40 -32.11
N ILE A 353 10.52 -36.17 -32.11
CA ILE A 353 11.95 -35.86 -32.36
C ILE A 353 12.64 -35.68 -31.01
N VAL A 354 13.82 -36.28 -30.85
CA VAL A 354 14.59 -36.17 -29.60
C VAL A 354 15.28 -34.81 -29.51
N PHE A 355 14.96 -34.03 -28.48
CA PHE A 355 15.63 -32.76 -28.18
C PHE A 355 16.44 -32.87 -26.87
N MET A 356 17.77 -32.84 -26.95
CA MET A 356 18.65 -33.00 -25.76
C MET A 356 19.89 -32.09 -25.81
N PRO A 357 20.38 -31.60 -24.66
CA PRO A 357 21.62 -30.82 -24.62
C PRO A 357 22.86 -31.72 -24.86
N VAL A 358 23.80 -31.24 -25.66
CA VAL A 358 25.09 -31.93 -25.86
C VAL A 358 26.03 -31.58 -24.72
N ILE A 359 26.26 -32.54 -23.82
CA ILE A 359 27.08 -32.35 -22.63
C ILE A 359 28.54 -32.09 -23.06
N GLY A 360 29.14 -31.00 -22.56
CA GLY A 360 30.55 -30.67 -22.75
C GLY A 360 30.91 -29.95 -24.07
N LYS A 361 29.95 -29.68 -24.97
CA LYS A 361 30.20 -28.92 -26.20
C LYS A 361 29.44 -27.59 -26.21
N ARG A 362 30.17 -26.50 -26.46
CA ARG A 362 29.63 -25.14 -26.63
C ARG A 362 30.19 -24.52 -27.91
N HIS A 363 29.40 -23.69 -28.56
CA HIS A 363 29.83 -22.87 -29.70
C HIS A 363 29.64 -21.40 -29.34
N GLU A 364 30.70 -20.59 -29.41
CA GLU A 364 30.68 -19.17 -29.03
C GLU A 364 30.09 -18.90 -27.61
N GLY A 365 30.38 -19.80 -26.66
CA GLY A 365 29.84 -19.72 -25.29
C GLY A 365 28.39 -20.16 -25.13
N LYS A 366 27.68 -20.48 -26.22
CA LYS A 366 26.29 -20.93 -26.23
C LYS A 366 26.20 -22.46 -26.17
N GLN A 367 25.17 -22.95 -25.49
CA GLN A 367 24.89 -24.37 -25.33
C GLN A 367 24.42 -24.99 -26.65
N LEU A 368 25.00 -26.13 -27.04
CA LEU A 368 24.53 -26.92 -28.18
C LEU A 368 23.46 -27.91 -27.74
N TYR A 369 22.48 -28.13 -28.61
CA TYR A 369 21.40 -29.10 -28.46
C TYR A 369 21.35 -29.99 -29.70
N THR A 370 20.99 -31.26 -29.52
CA THR A 370 20.62 -32.17 -30.61
C THR A 370 19.12 -32.11 -30.79
N PHE A 371 18.67 -31.89 -32.02
CA PHE A 371 17.29 -31.98 -32.47
C PHE A 371 17.22 -33.13 -33.50
N GLY A 372 16.86 -34.32 -33.05
CA GLY A 372 16.99 -35.57 -33.81
C GLY A 372 18.46 -35.90 -34.09
N ARG A 373 18.84 -35.90 -35.37
CA ARG A 373 20.23 -36.13 -35.81
C ARG A 373 21.01 -34.83 -36.07
N ILE A 374 20.35 -33.68 -35.90
CA ILE A 374 20.88 -32.36 -36.24
C ILE A 374 21.38 -31.68 -34.95
N VAL A 375 22.52 -30.99 -35.02
CA VAL A 375 23.02 -30.16 -33.92
C VAL A 375 22.61 -28.71 -34.16
N ILE A 376 22.03 -28.09 -33.14
CA ILE A 376 21.55 -26.72 -33.15
C ILE A 376 22.05 -25.92 -31.95
N TYR A 377 22.08 -24.60 -32.09
CA TYR A 377 22.11 -23.68 -30.95
C TYR A 377 21.06 -22.58 -31.14
N ILE A 378 20.69 -21.96 -30.02
CA ILE A 378 19.69 -20.90 -29.98
C ILE A 378 20.40 -19.60 -29.59
N ASP A 379 20.20 -18.55 -30.39
CA ASP A 379 20.65 -17.21 -30.05
C ASP A 379 19.54 -16.19 -30.31
N ARG A 380 19.22 -15.39 -29.28
CA ARG A 380 18.22 -14.31 -29.33
C ARG A 380 16.90 -14.67 -30.06
N GLY A 381 16.42 -15.90 -29.89
CA GLY A 381 15.16 -16.37 -30.50
C GLY A 381 15.28 -16.88 -31.94
N VAL A 382 16.49 -17.17 -32.43
CA VAL A 382 16.75 -17.78 -33.74
C VAL A 382 17.47 -19.12 -33.55
N VAL A 383 17.04 -20.16 -34.27
CA VAL A 383 17.73 -21.46 -34.31
C VAL A 383 18.80 -21.44 -35.40
N PHE A 384 20.00 -21.89 -35.05
CA PHE A 384 21.09 -22.11 -35.99
C PHE A 384 21.39 -23.60 -36.10
N VAL A 385 21.43 -24.11 -37.31
CA VAL A 385 21.71 -25.51 -37.64
C VAL A 385 23.17 -25.66 -38.09
N GLN A 386 23.83 -26.74 -37.65
CA GLN A 386 25.19 -27.06 -38.07
C GLN A 386 25.23 -27.53 -39.54
N GLY A 387 25.84 -26.74 -40.42
CA GLY A 387 26.22 -27.14 -41.78
C GLY A 387 27.66 -27.69 -41.87
N GLU A 388 28.16 -27.93 -43.08
CA GLU A 388 29.49 -28.54 -43.29
C GLU A 388 30.66 -27.71 -42.73
N LYS A 389 30.56 -26.37 -42.82
CA LYS A 389 31.61 -25.44 -42.32
C LYS A 389 31.05 -24.18 -41.64
N THR A 390 29.73 -23.98 -41.65
CA THR A 390 29.07 -22.77 -41.15
C THR A 390 27.75 -23.10 -40.46
N TRP A 391 27.30 -22.21 -39.57
CA TRP A 391 26.00 -22.30 -38.91
C TRP A 391 24.96 -21.49 -39.68
N VAL A 392 23.87 -22.12 -40.08
CA VAL A 392 22.84 -21.51 -40.92
C VAL A 392 21.60 -21.20 -40.06
N PRO A 393 21.09 -19.96 -40.06
CA PRO A 393 19.83 -19.64 -39.38
C PRO A 393 18.66 -20.33 -40.09
N THR A 394 17.86 -21.07 -39.35
CA THR A 394 16.76 -21.88 -39.90
C THR A 394 15.47 -21.63 -39.12
N SER A 395 14.34 -21.56 -39.82
CA SER A 395 13.03 -21.43 -39.19
C SER A 395 12.63 -22.73 -38.50
N LEU A 396 11.78 -22.66 -37.48
CA LEU A 396 11.32 -23.84 -36.74
C LEU A 396 10.64 -24.88 -37.63
N GLN A 397 9.86 -24.43 -38.62
CA GLN A 397 9.19 -25.33 -39.56
C GLN A 397 10.19 -26.10 -40.43
N SER A 398 11.19 -25.40 -40.98
CA SER A 398 12.25 -26.03 -41.77
C SER A 398 13.13 -26.95 -40.92
N LEU A 399 13.34 -26.63 -39.64
CA LEU A 399 14.08 -27.50 -38.72
C LEU A 399 13.37 -28.84 -38.52
N ILE A 400 12.05 -28.81 -38.34
CA ILE A 400 11.22 -30.03 -38.22
C ILE A 400 11.27 -30.85 -39.50
N ASP A 401 11.16 -30.20 -40.66
CA ASP A 401 11.19 -30.88 -41.96
C ASP A 401 12.57 -31.49 -42.27
N MET A 402 13.65 -30.91 -41.76
CA MET A 402 15.00 -31.49 -41.86
C MET A 402 15.24 -32.68 -40.91
N ALA A 403 14.48 -32.75 -39.81
CA ALA A 403 14.68 -33.73 -38.74
C ALA A 403 13.76 -34.97 -38.84
N LYS A 404 12.72 -34.90 -39.67
CA LYS A 404 11.97 -36.06 -40.17
C LYS A 404 12.80 -36.81 -41.20
#